data_AF-A0A7J2UAU4-F1
#
_entry.id   AF-A0A7J2UAU4-F1
#
_cell.length_a   1.000
_cell.length_b   1.000
_cell.length_c   1.000
_cell.angle_alpha   90.00
_cell.angle_beta   90.00
_cell.angle_gamma   90.00
#
_symmetry.space_group_name_H-M   'P 1'
#
loop_
_entity.id
_entity.type
_entity.pdbx_description
1 polymer ?
#
loop_
_entity_poly.entity_id
_entity_poly.type
_entity_poly.pdbx_seq_one_letter_code
_entity_poly.pdbx_strand_id
1 'polypeptide(L)'
;MGKNDIRVQYSGFIIFAAKFLSIFTGLTFQLMIARCVTSEEYGVWFNINDVLLYFVLFSSVLPFWAMRFAARGARGAIKTGVLANVVLSLISAVFYSVTVKLTAPMLGVGKYISIYMLATFLIIQYYLVTAL
;
A
#
# COMPACT_ATOMS: atom_id res chain seq x y z
N MET A 1 13.82 20.45 32.52
CA MET A 1 13.09 20.03 31.30
C MET A 1 12.32 18.77 31.65
N GLY A 2 10.99 18.86 31.73
CA GLY A 2 10.13 17.74 32.11
C GLY A 2 10.32 16.58 31.13
N LYS A 3 10.65 15.40 31.65
CA LYS A 3 10.72 14.17 30.88
C LYS A 3 9.29 13.86 30.44
N ASN A 4 8.96 14.13 29.18
CA ASN A 4 7.71 13.67 28.58
C ASN A 4 7.80 12.14 28.51
N ASP A 5 7.34 11.46 29.57
CA ASP A 5 7.30 10.01 29.59
C ASP A 5 6.33 9.53 28.50
N ILE A 6 6.89 8.88 27.48
CA ILE A 6 6.11 8.27 26.40
C ILE A 6 5.24 7.20 27.06
N ARG A 7 3.92 7.37 27.02
CA ARG A 7 2.95 6.40 27.57
C ARG A 7 2.80 5.22 26.61
N VAL A 8 3.81 4.34 26.60
CA VAL A 8 3.92 3.21 25.67
C VAL A 8 2.66 2.33 25.66
N GLN A 9 2.07 2.09 26.84
CA GLN A 9 0.83 1.32 26.97
C GLN A 9 -0.37 1.96 26.25
N TYR A 10 -0.51 3.28 26.38
CA TYR A 10 -1.59 4.03 25.72
C TYR A 10 -1.42 4.04 24.19
N SER A 11 -0.19 4.28 23.71
CA SER A 11 0.13 4.19 22.28
C SER A 11 -0.11 2.79 21.72
N GLY A 12 0.25 1.75 22.48
CA GLY A 12 -0.02 0.36 22.12
C GLY A 12 -1.52 0.06 21.98
N PHE A 13 -2.34 0.53 22.92
CA PHE A 13 -3.80 0.36 22.86
C PHE A 13 -4.41 1.06 21.66
N ILE A 14 -3.96 2.29 21.34
CA ILE A 14 -4.43 3.01 20.15
C ILE A 14 -4.09 2.25 18.87
N ILE A 15 -2.84 1.78 18.73
CA ILE A 15 -2.41 1.02 17.56
C ILE A 15 -3.23 -0.27 17.43
N PHE A 16 -3.45 -0.97 18.54
CA PHE A 16 -4.26 -2.18 18.56
C PHE A 16 -5.69 -1.90 18.10
N ALA A 17 -6.36 -0.90 18.67
CA ALA A 17 -7.73 -0.53 18.30
C ALA A 17 -7.84 -0.11 16.82
N ALA A 18 -6.87 0.65 16.30
CA ALA A 18 -6.83 1.04 14.90
C ALA A 18 -6.64 -0.17 13.96
N LYS A 19 -5.77 -1.12 14.32
CA LYS A 19 -5.59 -2.38 13.56
C LYS A 19 -6.84 -3.25 13.61
N PHE A 20 -7.49 -3.35 14.77
CA PHE A 20 -8.74 -4.08 14.93
C PHE A 20 -9.83 -3.49 14.03
N LEU A 21 -10.02 -2.17 14.05
CA LEU A 21 -10.95 -1.47 13.16
C LEU A 21 -10.64 -1.73 11.68
N SER A 22 -9.36 -1.71 11.29
CA SER A 22 -8.93 -2.01 9.91
C SER A 22 -9.31 -3.42 9.46
N ILE A 23 -9.36 -4.39 10.37
CA ILE A 23 -9.82 -5.75 10.05
C ILE A 23 -11.33 -5.75 9.75
N PHE A 24 -12.15 -5.09 10.58
CA PHE A 24 -13.59 -5.03 10.34
C PHE A 24 -13.93 -4.33 9.02
N THR A 25 -13.27 -3.21 8.71
CA THR A 25 -13.53 -2.50 7.46
C THR A 25 -13.07 -3.32 6.26
N GLY A 26 -11.94 -4.01 6.34
CA GLY A 26 -11.47 -4.93 5.31
C GLY A 26 -12.43 -6.10 5.05
N LEU A 27 -12.93 -6.74 6.12
CA LEU A 27 -13.91 -7.83 6.00
C LEU A 27 -15.25 -7.33 5.42
N THR A 28 -15.72 -6.16 5.86
CA THR A 28 -16.94 -5.55 5.35
C THR A 28 -16.80 -5.25 3.85
N PHE A 29 -15.67 -4.67 3.44
CA PHE A 29 -15.38 -4.45 2.02
C PHE A 29 -15.37 -5.76 1.22
N GLN A 30 -14.72 -6.81 1.73
CA GLN A 30 -14.71 -8.12 1.06
C GLN A 30 -16.12 -8.70 0.88
N LEU A 31 -16.97 -8.59 1.90
CA LEU A 31 -18.37 -9.02 1.83
C LEU A 31 -19.18 -8.18 0.85
N MET A 32 -18.97 -6.86 0.80
CA MET A 32 -19.62 -5.98 -0.17
C MET A 32 -19.25 -6.39 -1.60
N ILE A 33 -17.96 -6.53 -1.90
CA ILE A 33 -17.51 -6.95 -3.23
C ILE A 33 -18.11 -8.32 -3.59
N ALA A 34 -18.01 -9.32 -2.70
CA ALA A 34 -18.57 -10.65 -2.93
C ALA A 34 -20.08 -10.69 -3.21
N ARG A 35 -20.84 -9.68 -2.76
CA ARG A 35 -22.31 -9.60 -2.94
C ARG A 35 -22.74 -8.66 -4.06
N CYS A 36 -21.91 -7.69 -4.43
CA CYS A 36 -22.29 -6.62 -5.34
C CYS A 36 -21.73 -6.77 -6.76
N VAL A 37 -20.73 -7.64 -6.97
CA VAL A 37 -20.10 -7.82 -8.29
C VAL A 37 -20.35 -9.21 -8.86
N THR A 38 -20.18 -9.36 -10.17
CA THR A 38 -20.29 -10.66 -10.84
C THR A 38 -19.13 -11.59 -10.47
N SER A 39 -19.29 -12.91 -10.65
CA SER A 39 -18.22 -13.88 -10.34
C SER A 39 -16.92 -13.60 -11.09
N GLU A 40 -17.00 -13.10 -12.32
CA GLU A 40 -15.83 -12.72 -13.13
C GLU A 40 -15.11 -11.50 -12.52
N GLU A 41 -15.85 -10.45 -12.18
CA GLU A 41 -15.31 -9.24 -11.53
C GLU A 41 -14.71 -9.56 -10.16
N TYR A 42 -15.35 -10.46 -9.40
CA TYR A 42 -14.81 -10.94 -8.12
C TYR A 42 -13.45 -11.62 -8.30
N GLY A 43 -13.30 -12.44 -9.35
CA GLY A 43 -12.01 -13.04 -9.71
C GLY A 43 -10.95 -12.00 -10.06
N VAL A 44 -11.32 -10.94 -10.78
CA VAL A 44 -10.43 -9.82 -11.11
C VAL A 44 -9.96 -9.10 -9.84
N TRP A 45 -10.84 -8.86 -8.87
CA TRP A 45 -10.46 -8.27 -7.57
C TRP A 45 -9.42 -9.10 -6.82
N PHE A 46 -9.53 -10.43 -6.88
CA PHE A 46 -8.53 -11.32 -6.27
C PHE A 46 -7.20 -11.27 -7.03
N ASN A 47 -7.24 -11.34 -8.36
CA ASN A 47 -6.05 -11.27 -9.20
C ASN A 47 -5.28 -9.94 -9.02
N ILE A 48 -5.97 -8.83 -8.82
CA ILE A 48 -5.34 -7.54 -8.49
C ILE A 48 -4.42 -7.68 -7.27
N ASN A 49 -4.86 -8.38 -6.22
CA ASN A 49 -4.04 -8.58 -5.02
C ASN A 49 -2.82 -9.45 -5.28
N ASP A 50 -2.94 -10.49 -6.12
CA ASP A 50 -1.81 -11.34 -6.52
C ASP A 50 -0.74 -10.53 -7.28
N VAL A 51 -1.18 -9.69 -8.22
CA VAL A 51 -0.29 -8.89 -9.06
C VAL A 51 0.30 -7.71 -8.28
N LEU A 52 -0.43 -7.14 -7.32
CA LEU A 52 -0.02 -5.97 -6.53
C LEU A 52 1.36 -6.16 -5.88
N LEU A 53 1.63 -7.37 -5.36
CA LEU A 53 2.87 -7.70 -4.66
C LEU A 53 4.13 -7.44 -5.49
N TYR A 54 4.07 -7.64 -6.81
CA TYR A 54 5.21 -7.38 -7.70
C TYR A 54 5.56 -5.89 -7.80
N PHE A 55 4.58 -5.01 -7.66
CA PHE A 55 4.74 -3.55 -7.79
C PHE A 55 5.08 -2.87 -6.46
N VAL A 56 4.78 -3.52 -5.33
CA VAL A 56 5.09 -3.02 -3.99
C VAL A 56 6.32 -3.67 -3.36
N LEU A 57 7.03 -4.55 -4.08
CA LEU A 57 8.21 -5.27 -3.58
C LEU A 57 9.26 -4.36 -2.93
N PHE A 58 9.51 -3.18 -3.51
CA PHE A 58 10.54 -2.25 -3.05
C PHE A 58 10.05 -1.22 -2.03
N SER A 59 8.79 -1.29 -1.61
CA SER A 59 8.13 -0.28 -0.76
C SER A 59 8.72 -0.11 0.65
N SER A 60 9.42 -1.11 1.16
CA SER A 60 10.05 -1.09 2.49
C SER A 60 11.56 -0.89 2.45
N VAL A 61 12.17 -0.92 1.27
CA VAL A 61 13.64 -0.86 1.11
C VAL A 61 14.18 0.49 1.55
N LEU A 62 13.61 1.60 1.06
CA LEU A 62 14.07 2.94 1.43
C LEU A 62 13.73 3.29 2.90
N PRO A 63 12.53 3.01 3.42
CA PRO A 63 12.19 3.25 4.82
C PRO A 63 13.12 2.54 5.81
N PHE A 64 13.52 1.29 5.50
CA PHE A 64 14.49 0.54 6.30
C PHE A 64 15.82 1.30 6.49
N TRP A 65 16.41 1.78 5.40
CA TRP A 65 17.67 2.54 5.45
C TRP A 65 17.48 3.93 6.05
N ALA A 66 16.36 4.60 5.77
CA ALA A 66 16.03 5.91 6.32
C ALA A 66 16.00 5.88 7.86
N MET A 67 15.35 4.87 8.44
CA MET A 67 15.33 4.66 9.89
C MET A 67 16.72 4.36 10.46
N ARG A 68 17.53 3.55 9.77
CA ARG A 68 18.92 3.27 10.17
C ARG A 68 19.78 4.53 10.19
N PHE A 69 19.66 5.40 9.19
CA PHE A 69 20.41 6.66 9.14
C PHE A 69 19.91 7.66 10.20
N ALA A 70 18.60 7.73 10.42
CA ALA A 70 18.02 8.55 11.48
C ALA A 70 18.55 8.14 12.86
N ALA A 71 18.61 6.83 13.15
CA ALA A 71 19.18 6.31 14.39
C ALA A 71 20.66 6.63 14.58
N ARG A 72 21.40 6.86 13.48
CA ARG A 72 22.81 7.29 13.47
C ARG A 72 22.99 8.81 13.51
N GLY A 73 21.91 9.58 13.71
CA GLY A 73 21.96 11.03 13.82
C GLY A 73 22.04 11.78 12.48
N ALA A 74 21.84 11.11 11.34
CA ALA A 74 21.82 11.75 10.04
C ALA A 74 20.58 12.65 9.91
N ARG A 75 20.78 13.96 9.99
CA ARG A 75 19.70 14.95 9.90
C ARG A 75 19.02 14.88 8.53
N GLY A 76 17.70 14.88 8.53
CA GLY A 76 16.90 14.84 7.30
C GLY A 76 16.68 13.46 6.69
N ALA A 77 17.31 12.39 7.22
CA ALA A 77 17.18 11.03 6.68
C ALA A 77 15.72 10.56 6.53
N ILE A 78 14.88 10.84 7.53
CA ILE A 78 13.44 10.49 7.49
C ILE A 78 12.72 11.27 6.38
N LYS A 79 12.93 12.59 6.28
CA LYS A 79 12.28 13.43 5.25
C LYS A 79 12.65 12.97 3.84
N THR A 80 13.95 12.75 3.60
CA THR A 80 14.44 12.26 2.30
C THR A 80 13.95 10.85 2.02
N GLY A 81 13.93 9.97 3.02
CA GLY A 81 13.43 8.60 2.89
C GLY A 81 11.96 8.54 2.51
N VAL A 82 11.10 9.30 3.18
CA VAL A 82 9.68 9.41 2.85
C VAL A 82 9.48 9.98 1.45
N LEU A 83 10.16 11.09 1.12
CA LEU A 83 10.04 11.70 -0.21
C LEU A 83 10.49 10.74 -1.32
N ALA A 84 11.59 10.02 -1.12
CA ALA A 84 12.08 9.03 -2.06
C ALA A 84 11.09 7.86 -2.20
N ASN A 85 10.42 7.43 -1.12
CA ASN A 85 9.40 6.39 -1.18
C ASN A 85 8.14 6.85 -1.94
N VAL A 86 7.75 8.13 -1.79
CA VAL A 86 6.66 8.73 -2.57
C VAL A 86 7.02 8.75 -4.06
N VAL A 87 8.23 9.17 -4.42
CA VAL A 87 8.69 9.17 -5.82
C VAL A 87 8.69 7.75 -6.38
N LEU A 88 9.18 6.76 -5.62
CA LEU A 88 9.16 5.37 -6.03
C LEU A 88 7.74 4.82 -6.21
N SER A 89 6.80 5.24 -5.37
CA SER A 89 5.38 4.89 -5.50
C SER A 89 4.77 5.39 -6.80
N LEU A 90 5.10 6.63 -7.21
CA LEU A 90 4.61 7.22 -8.47
C LEU A 90 5.21 6.50 -9.68
N ILE A 91 6.51 6.18 -9.63
CA ILE A 91 7.17 5.40 -10.69
C ILE A 91 6.50 4.02 -10.81
N SER A 92 6.28 3.33 -9.68
CA SER A 92 5.64 2.02 -9.67
C SER A 92 4.19 2.08 -10.17
N ALA A 93 3.43 3.11 -9.78
CA ALA A 93 2.06 3.35 -10.22
C ALA A 93 1.96 3.59 -11.74
N VAL A 94 2.89 4.38 -12.30
CA VAL A 94 2.98 4.60 -13.76
C VAL A 94 3.35 3.30 -14.47
N PHE A 95 4.36 2.59 -13.96
CA PHE A 95 4.81 1.31 -14.52
C PHE A 95 3.66 0.29 -14.55
N TYR A 96 2.95 0.11 -13.43
CA TYR A 96 1.75 -0.73 -13.34
C TYR A 96 0.68 -0.35 -14.37
N SER A 97 0.36 0.95 -14.46
CA SER A 97 -0.68 1.44 -15.37
C SER A 97 -0.34 1.17 -16.84
N VAL A 98 0.94 1.24 -17.21
CA VAL A 98 1.42 0.88 -18.55
C VAL A 98 1.34 -0.62 -18.76
N THR A 99 1.86 -1.42 -17.82
CA THR A 99 1.86 -2.89 -17.92
C THR A 99 0.44 -3.43 -18.08
N VAL A 100 -0.52 -2.99 -17.27
CA VAL A 100 -1.92 -3.42 -17.35
C VAL A 100 -2.53 -3.11 -18.72
N LYS A 101 -2.30 -1.90 -19.26
CA LYS A 101 -2.82 -1.53 -20.58
C LYS A 101 -2.29 -2.41 -21.70
N LEU A 102 -1.06 -2.90 -21.56
CA LEU A 102 -0.44 -3.79 -22.54
C LEU A 102 -0.90 -5.24 -22.38
N THR A 103 -0.96 -5.76 -21.14
CA THR A 103 -1.18 -7.19 -20.90
C THR A 103 -2.66 -7.58 -20.80
N ALA A 104 -3.54 -6.70 -20.31
CA ALA A 104 -4.96 -7.03 -20.11
C ALA A 104 -5.68 -7.43 -21.41
N PRO A 105 -5.49 -6.75 -22.56
CA PRO A 105 -6.07 -7.19 -23.84
C PRO A 105 -5.49 -8.53 -24.31
N MET A 106 -4.19 -8.76 -24.13
CA MET A 106 -3.51 -9.99 -24.55
C MET A 106 -3.99 -11.22 -23.78
N LEU A 107 -4.38 -11.04 -22.52
CA LEU A 107 -4.86 -12.10 -21.63
C LEU A 107 -6.39 -12.29 -21.68
N GLY A 108 -7.10 -11.60 -22.59
CA GLY A 108 -8.55 -11.71 -22.73
C GLY A 108 -9.36 -11.02 -21.62
N VAL A 109 -8.71 -10.24 -20.74
CA VAL A 109 -9.35 -9.53 -19.62
C VAL A 109 -9.48 -8.02 -19.84
N GLY A 110 -9.31 -7.55 -21.09
CA GLY A 110 -9.34 -6.13 -21.46
C GLY A 110 -10.62 -5.39 -21.07
N LYS A 111 -11.77 -6.09 -20.99
CA LYS A 111 -13.05 -5.54 -20.50
C LYS A 111 -12.94 -4.99 -19.07
N TYR A 112 -12.08 -5.57 -18.24
CA TYR A 112 -11.95 -5.25 -16.82
C TYR A 112 -10.84 -4.25 -16.51
N ILE A 113 -10.27 -3.60 -17.54
CA ILE A 113 -9.13 -2.69 -17.38
C ILE A 113 -9.41 -1.56 -16.38
N SER A 114 -10.64 -1.05 -16.34
CA SER A 114 -11.06 0.00 -15.40
C SER A 114 -10.94 -0.45 -13.94
N ILE A 115 -11.20 -1.73 -13.65
CA ILE A 115 -11.07 -2.30 -12.30
C ILE A 115 -9.58 -2.43 -11.95
N TYR A 116 -8.75 -2.92 -12.87
CA TYR A 116 -7.30 -3.01 -12.66
C TYR A 116 -6.66 -1.66 -12.38
N MET A 117 -7.14 -0.57 -13.00
CA MET A 117 -6.63 0.78 -12.76
C MET A 117 -6.84 1.28 -11.32
N LEU A 118 -7.77 0.68 -10.56
CA LEU A 118 -7.95 1.01 -9.14
C LEU A 118 -6.73 0.60 -8.30
N ALA A 119 -5.99 -0.43 -8.73
CA ALA A 119 -4.80 -0.87 -8.02
C ALA A 119 -3.66 0.17 -8.07
N THR A 120 -3.68 1.10 -9.03
CA THR A 120 -2.74 2.23 -9.05
C THR A 120 -2.80 3.04 -7.75
N PHE A 121 -4.01 3.24 -7.19
CA PHE A 121 -4.19 3.90 -5.90
C PHE A 121 -3.70 3.02 -4.74
N LEU A 122 -3.94 1.70 -4.81
CA LEU A 122 -3.48 0.75 -3.80
C LEU A 122 -1.95 0.70 -3.72
N ILE A 123 -1.26 0.77 -4.86
CA ILE A 123 0.22 0.85 -4.90
C ILE A 123 0.69 2.09 -4.13
N ILE A 124 0.14 3.27 -4.43
CA ILE A 124 0.53 4.51 -3.75
C ILE A 124 0.26 4.41 -2.24
N GLN A 125 -0.93 3.93 -1.86
CA GLN A 125 -1.29 3.71 -0.47
C GLN A 125 -0.30 2.78 0.24
N TYR A 126 0.09 1.68 -0.39
CA TYR A 126 1.01 0.70 0.20
C TYR A 126 2.37 1.34 0.51
N TYR A 127 2.95 2.07 -0.44
CA TYR A 127 4.21 2.79 -0.23
C TYR A 127 4.10 3.87 0.84
N LEU A 128 2.96 4.54 0.98
CA LEU A 128 2.76 5.54 2.04
C LEU A 128 2.68 4.88 3.42
N VAL A 129 1.99 3.74 3.53
CA VAL A 129 1.88 3.00 4.80
C VAL A 129 3.22 2.41 5.23
N THR A 130 4.06 1.98 4.30
CA THR A 130 5.40 1.44 4.61
C THR A 130 6.46 2.51 4.80
N ALA A 131 6.17 3.78 4.48
CA ALA A 131 7.15 4.87 4.56
C ALA A 131 7.57 5.26 6.00
N LEU A 132 6.86 4.75 7.01
CA LEU A 132 7.00 5.10 8.43
C LEU A 132 7.19 3.87 9.32
#